data_AF-A0A5J5MN13-F1
#
_entry.id   AF-A0A5J5MN13-F1
#
_cell.length_a   1.000
_cell.length_b   1.000
_cell.length_c   1.000
_cell.angle_alpha   90.00
_cell.angle_beta   90.00
_cell.angle_gamma   90.00
#
_symmetry.space_group_name_H-M   'P 1'
#
loop_
_entity.id
_entity.type
_entity.pdbx_description
1 polymer ?
#
loop_
_entity_poly.entity_id
_entity_poly.type
_entity_poly.pdbx_seq_one_letter_code
_entity_poly.pdbx_strand_id
1 'polypeptide(L)' 'MAKRTKKVGIVGKYGTHYGASLRKMVKKTEISQARQVYLLLLWQNQDEEKSLAGGAWTYNTTSAVTVKSAIRRLKEVKDQ' A
#
# COMPACT_ATOMS: atom_id res chain seq x y z
N MET A 1 4.19 23.34 16.09
CA MET A 1 3.25 22.25 15.75
C MET A 1 3.15 21.28 16.92
N ALA A 2 1.95 21.05 17.48
CA ALA A 2 1.76 20.14 18.61
C ALA A 2 1.19 18.79 18.16
N LYS A 3 1.67 17.70 18.77
CA LYS A 3 1.16 16.35 18.50
C LYS A 3 -0.27 16.20 19.03
N ARG A 4 -1.25 16.06 18.13
CA ARG A 4 -2.68 15.99 18.50
C ARG A 4 -3.14 14.66 19.08
N THR A 5 -2.52 13.53 18.72
CA THR A 5 -2.96 12.20 19.22
C THR A 5 -1.78 11.37 19.72
N LYS A 6 -1.97 10.65 20.84
CA LYS A 6 -0.95 9.73 21.38
C LYS A 6 -0.89 8.41 20.62
N LYS A 7 -2.05 7.81 20.33
CA LYS A 7 -2.17 6.46 19.75
C LYS A 7 -2.95 6.39 18.44
N VAL A 8 -4.03 7.17 18.30
CA VAL A 8 -5.06 6.93 17.27
C VAL A 8 -4.60 7.36 15.87
N GLY A 9 -3.90 8.50 15.72
CA GLY A 9 -3.43 8.95 14.41
C GLY A 9 -4.58 9.23 13.43
N ILE A 10 -4.39 8.86 12.16
CA ILE A 10 -5.34 9.09 11.05
C ILE A 10 -6.74 8.52 11.29
N VAL A 11 -6.84 7.41 12.06
CA VAL A 11 -8.11 6.75 12.40
C VAL A 11 -8.92 7.53 13.44
N GLY A 12 -8.42 8.69 13.90
CA GLY A 12 -9.15 9.62 14.77
C GLY A 12 -10.45 10.13 14.14
N LYS A 13 -10.53 10.12 12.81
CA LYS A 13 -11.75 10.45 12.05
C LYS A 13 -12.96 9.55 12.37
N TYR A 14 -12.73 8.36 12.91
CA TYR A 14 -13.81 7.41 13.28
C TYR A 14 -14.25 7.52 14.75
N GLY A 15 -13.62 8.37 15.56
CA GLY A 15 -13.98 8.54 16.97
C GLY A 15 -13.99 7.23 17.76
N THR A 16 -15.10 6.96 18.46
CA THR A 16 -15.31 5.75 19.28
C THR A 16 -15.87 4.56 18.50
N HIS A 17 -16.29 4.74 17.25
CA HIS A 17 -16.94 3.71 16.43
C HIS A 17 -16.01 2.54 16.07
N TYR A 18 -16.61 1.38 15.78
CA TYR A 18 -15.98 0.14 15.28
C TYR A 18 -15.03 -0.60 16.24
N GLY A 19 -14.77 -0.05 17.43
CA GLY A 19 -13.90 -0.71 18.42
C GLY A 19 -12.40 -0.66 18.08
N ALA A 20 -11.57 -1.00 19.07
CA ALA A 20 -10.12 -0.79 18.98
C ALA A 20 -9.40 -1.74 18.01
N SER A 21 -9.89 -2.97 17.83
CA SER A 21 -9.30 -3.97 16.93
C SER A 21 -9.37 -3.53 15.47
N LEU A 22 -10.57 -3.17 15.00
CA LEU A 22 -10.80 -2.71 13.63
C LEU A 22 -10.01 -1.42 13.35
N ARG A 23 -10.03 -0.47 14.29
CA ARG A 23 -9.27 0.79 14.14
C ARG A 23 -7.75 0.57 14.02
N LYS A 24 -7.18 -0.44 14.70
CA LYS A 24 -5.75 -0.78 14.57
C LYS A 24 -5.42 -1.36 13.19
N MET A 25 -6.31 -2.17 12.62
CA MET A 25 -6.15 -2.75 11.29
C MET A 25 -6.23 -1.67 10.22
N VAL A 26 -7.29 -0.85 10.26
CA VAL A 26 -7.52 0.27 9.33
C VAL A 26 -6.39 1.29 9.39
N LYS A 27 -5.81 1.53 10.57
CA LYS A 27 -4.66 2.44 10.69
C LYS A 27 -3.49 2.03 9.80
N LYS A 28 -3.21 0.72 9.69
CA LYS A 28 -2.09 0.21 8.87
C LYS A 28 -2.38 0.40 7.38
N THR A 29 -3.60 0.09 6.95
CA THR A 29 -4.00 0.19 5.54
C THR A 29 -4.11 1.63 5.07
N GLU A 30 -4.69 2.52 5.89
CA GLU A 30 -4.83 3.95 5.56
C GLU A 30 -3.50 4.70 5.51
N ILE A 31 -2.55 4.40 6.41
CA ILE A 31 -1.21 5.02 6.34
C ILE A 31 -0.51 4.60 5.04
N SER A 32 -0.65 3.33 4.68
CA SER A 32 -0.06 2.79 3.45
C SER A 32 -0.67 3.46 2.20
N GLN A 33 -1.99 3.66 2.19
CA GLN A 33 -2.70 4.35 1.13
C GLN A 33 -2.40 5.86 1.07
N ALA A 34 -2.40 6.56 2.20
CA ALA A 34 -2.21 8.01 2.25
C ALA A 34 -0.79 8.44 1.81
N ARG A 35 0.19 7.53 1.87
CA ARG A 35 1.54 7.75 1.31
C ARG A 35 1.59 7.51 -0.20
N GLN A 36 0.65 6.76 -0.76
CA GLN A 36 0.67 6.26 -2.13
C GLN A 36 -0.59 6.72 -2.88
N VAL A 37 -0.70 8.02 -3.18
CA VAL A 37 -1.73 8.71 -4.01
C VAL A 37 -2.85 7.80 -4.52
N TYR A 38 -3.17 7.55 -5.78
CA TYR A 38 -4.57 7.21 -6.13
C TYR A 38 -4.84 5.79 -6.65
N LEU A 39 -5.87 5.17 -6.05
CA LEU A 39 -6.86 4.26 -6.66
C LEU A 39 -6.36 2.98 -7.34
N LEU A 40 -6.56 1.87 -6.61
CA LEU A 40 -7.04 0.53 -6.96
C LEU A 40 -6.69 -0.11 -8.32
N LEU A 41 -6.54 0.60 -9.44
CA LEU A 41 -6.13 0.04 -10.75
C LEU A 41 -5.35 1.01 -11.67
N LEU A 42 -5.19 2.30 -11.37
CA LEU A 42 -4.49 3.26 -12.24
C LEU A 42 -3.75 4.30 -11.40
N TRP A 43 -2.47 4.04 -11.11
CA TRP A 43 -1.62 4.99 -10.42
C TRP A 43 -0.87 5.86 -11.42
N GLN A 44 -1.26 7.11 -11.59
CA GLN A 44 -0.42 8.14 -12.25
C GLN A 44 0.50 8.74 -11.18
N ASN A 45 1.81 8.68 -11.41
CA ASN A 45 2.76 9.48 -10.64
C ASN A 45 2.53 10.95 -11.04
N GLN A 46 2.62 11.87 -10.06
CA GLN A 46 2.57 13.30 -10.36
C GLN A 46 3.79 13.77 -11.18
N ASP A 47 4.89 13.00 -11.14
CA ASP A 47 6.16 13.29 -11.82
C ASP A 47 6.49 12.32 -12.98
N GLU A 48 5.77 11.21 -13.15
CA GLU A 48 5.99 10.26 -14.24
C GLU A 48 4.68 9.82 -14.91
N GLU A 49 4.63 9.96 -16.24
CA GLU A 49 3.52 9.55 -17.12
C GLU A 49 3.42 8.02 -17.29
N LYS A 50 3.75 7.24 -16.26
CA LYS A 50 3.70 5.78 -16.29
C LYS A 50 2.67 5.27 -15.29
N SER A 51 1.55 4.79 -15.84
CA SER A 51 0.55 4.06 -15.07
C SER A 51 1.05 2.66 -14.78
N LEU A 52 1.21 2.32 -13.51
CA LEU A 52 1.66 1.01 -13.07
C LEU A 52 0.57 0.33 -12.23
N ALA A 53 0.18 -0.88 -12.63
CA ALA A 53 -0.73 -1.71 -11.86
C ALA A 53 -0.03 -2.27 -10.61
N GLY A 54 -0.50 -1.89 -9.43
CA GLY A 54 0.03 -2.30 -8.13
C GLY A 54 -1.04 -2.92 -7.21
N GLY A 55 -0.68 -3.22 -5.97
CA GLY A 55 -1.63 -3.72 -4.97
C GLY A 55 -2.54 -2.63 -4.39
N ALA A 56 -3.71 -3.04 -3.87
CA ALA A 56 -4.74 -2.12 -3.37
C ALA A 56 -4.29 -1.20 -2.21
N TRP A 57 -3.36 -1.66 -1.38
CA TRP A 57 -2.86 -0.93 -0.21
C TRP A 57 -1.35 -0.71 -0.24
N THR A 58 -0.64 -1.51 -1.03
CA THR A 58 0.82 -1.51 -1.14
C THR A 58 1.20 -1.71 -2.60
N TYR A 59 2.01 -0.81 -3.14
CA TYR A 59 2.52 -0.87 -4.51
C TYR A 59 3.05 -2.26 -4.93
N ASN A 60 3.98 -2.82 -4.14
CA ASN A 60 4.49 -4.17 -4.34
C ASN A 60 3.85 -5.11 -3.32
N THR A 61 2.99 -6.02 -3.76
CA THR A 61 2.52 -7.12 -2.91
C THR A 61 3.63 -8.16 -2.79
N THR A 62 3.74 -8.80 -1.61
CA THR A 62 4.75 -9.86 -1.38
C THR A 62 4.63 -10.97 -2.42
N SER A 63 3.41 -11.37 -2.77
CA SER A 63 3.16 -12.36 -3.82
C SER A 63 3.67 -11.89 -5.19
N ALA A 64 3.44 -10.64 -5.59
CA ALA A 64 3.93 -10.11 -6.87
C ALA A 64 5.46 -10.07 -6.93
N VAL A 65 6.14 -9.74 -5.83
CA VAL A 65 7.61 -9.77 -5.75
C VAL A 65 8.14 -11.18 -5.94
N THR A 66 7.54 -12.17 -5.26
CA THR A 66 7.89 -13.58 -5.41
C THR A 66 7.70 -14.05 -6.84
N VAL A 67 6.55 -13.76 -7.46
CA VAL A 67 6.27 -14.13 -8.86
C VAL A 67 7.27 -13.48 -9.81
N LYS A 68 7.57 -12.18 -9.64
CA LYS A 68 8.58 -11.48 -10.46
C LYS A 68 9.95 -12.16 -10.36
N SER A 69 10.37 -12.56 -9.15
CA SER A 69 11.63 -13.28 -8.96
C SER A 69 11.63 -14.69 -9.58
N ALA A 70 10.51 -15.41 -9.54
CA ALA A 70 10.37 -16.72 -10.16
C ALA A 70 10.44 -16.62 -11.69
N ILE A 71 9.73 -15.66 -12.28
CA ILE A 71 9.76 -15.40 -13.73
C ILE A 71 11.18 -15.03 -14.19
N ARG A 72 11.91 -14.21 -13.43
CA ARG A 72 13.30 -13.85 -13.76
C ARG A 72 14.18 -15.11 -13.86
N ARG A 73 14.10 -16.00 -12.87
CA ARG A 73 14.86 -17.26 -12.86
C ARG A 73 14.51 -18.15 -14.05
N LEU A 74 13.23 -18.24 -14.41
CA LEU A 74 12.79 -19.03 -15.58
C LEU A 74 13.31 -18.46 -16.91
N LYS A 75 13.44 -17.14 -17.03
CA LYS A 75 14.04 -16.51 -18.23
C LYS A 75 15.54 -16.82 -18.33
N GLU A 76 16.26 -16.70 -17.22
CA GLU A 76 17.70 -17.01 -17.17
C GLU A 76 18.01 -18.46 -17.59
N VAL A 77 17.16 -19.42 -17.21
CA VAL A 77 17.29 -20.83 -17.62
C VAL A 77 16.98 -21.03 -19.11
N LYS A 78 16.09 -20.22 -19.70
CA LYS A 78 15.72 -20.31 -21.12
C LYS A 78 16.78 -19.70 -22.04
N ASP A 79 17.51 -18.70 -21.55
CA ASP A 79 18.52 -17.97 -22.33
C ASP A 79 19.89 -18.67 -22.32
N GLN A 80 20.05 -19.76 -21.55
CA GLN A 80 21.16 -20.74 -21.66
C GLN A 80 20.90 -21.77 -22.76
#